data_AF-A0A2D7AUY8-F1
#
_entry.id   AF-A0A2D7AUY8-F1
#
_cell.length_a   1.000
_cell.length_b   1.000
_cell.length_c   1.000
_cell.angle_alpha   90.00
_cell.angle_beta   90.00
_cell.angle_gamma   90.00
#
_symmetry.space_group_name_H-M   'P 1'
#
loop_
_entity.id
_entity.type
_entity.pdbx_description
1 polymer ?
#
loop_
_entity_poly.entity_id
_entity_poly.type
_entity_poly.pdbx_seq_one_letter_code
_entity_poly.pdbx_strand_id
1 'polypeptide(L)'
;MAETLATLAFLSAVAMLLSPLFEKGKWLASITATFCTLSFVTSPFETIHQPGGSVLVIVAMMCILLQYHITQGYPKKYFNGMGGAMTLVLLLTLYPMDGISSTIHEYSLFSGILELLQSLVIGTVLAQLLFNSISFNKTHSLIIIGVLTILLLSSDLLLSGELLVVIISMCFIGFIPYLEQKISPKITNRGGRATALAISTLIGIILVFAITYASVSNVPRIGTGHGSIAVALWLTVAVTAIGLCGMLLPLLGFDAHPRPEAWGWRLGLAVSPMILCLQTDLAGHVSLGILLALLISISSPLVLEKGKPKAA
;
A
#
# COMPACT_ATOMS: atom_id res chain seq x y z
N MET A 1 -14.09 26.55 -2.74
CA MET A 1 -14.19 25.73 -3.97
C MET A 1 -13.20 24.56 -3.98
N ALA A 2 -11.93 24.75 -3.58
CA ALA A 2 -10.97 23.64 -3.50
C ALA A 2 -11.44 22.52 -2.54
N GLU A 3 -11.88 22.85 -1.32
CA GLU A 3 -12.39 21.87 -0.35
C GLU A 3 -13.60 21.07 -0.84
N THR A 4 -14.53 21.73 -1.54
CA THR A 4 -15.69 21.07 -2.17
C THR A 4 -15.26 20.13 -3.29
N LEU A 5 -14.16 20.40 -3.98
CA LEU A 5 -13.61 19.51 -5.01
C LEU A 5 -12.83 18.34 -4.39
N ALA A 6 -12.09 18.58 -3.30
CA ALA A 6 -11.41 17.53 -2.55
C ALA A 6 -12.41 16.52 -1.93
N THR A 7 -13.53 17.00 -1.40
CA THR A 7 -14.63 16.12 -0.91
C THR A 7 -15.29 15.34 -2.05
N LEU A 8 -15.46 15.94 -3.23
CA LEU A 8 -15.91 15.20 -4.42
C LEU A 8 -14.89 14.15 -4.89
N ALA A 9 -13.59 14.44 -4.80
CA ALA A 9 -12.53 13.46 -5.06
C ALA A 9 -12.56 12.30 -4.05
N PHE A 10 -12.85 12.59 -2.78
CA PHE A 10 -13.04 11.56 -1.77
C PHE A 10 -14.26 10.67 -2.07
N LEU A 11 -15.40 11.27 -2.40
CA LEU A 11 -16.60 10.52 -2.78
C LEU A 11 -16.39 9.68 -4.06
N SER A 12 -15.63 10.21 -5.03
CA SER A 12 -15.29 9.45 -6.24
C SER A 12 -14.30 8.30 -5.93
N ALA A 13 -13.37 8.47 -4.99
CA ALA A 13 -12.51 7.39 -4.49
C ALA A 13 -13.32 6.28 -3.82
N VAL A 14 -14.34 6.62 -3.01
CA VAL A 14 -15.28 5.65 -2.44
C VAL A 14 -16.06 4.92 -3.55
N ALA A 15 -16.55 5.64 -4.55
CA ALA A 15 -17.22 5.02 -5.70
C ALA A 15 -16.27 4.09 -6.47
N MET A 16 -15.00 4.46 -6.63
CA MET A 16 -13.96 3.66 -7.27
C MET A 16 -13.70 2.37 -6.48
N LEU A 17 -13.58 2.45 -5.15
CA LEU A 17 -13.43 1.32 -4.24
C LEU A 17 -14.60 0.34 -4.30
N LEU A 18 -15.85 0.85 -4.39
CA LEU A 18 -17.06 0.04 -4.45
C LEU A 18 -17.39 -0.51 -5.84
N SER A 19 -16.80 0.07 -6.89
CA SER A 19 -17.05 -0.33 -8.28
C SER A 19 -16.81 -1.82 -8.62
N PRO A 20 -15.91 -2.58 -7.95
CA PRO A 20 -15.75 -4.01 -8.19
C PRO A 20 -17.04 -4.80 -7.94
N LEU A 21 -17.92 -4.33 -7.04
CA LEU A 21 -19.19 -4.99 -6.67
C LEU A 21 -20.27 -4.85 -7.75
N PHE A 22 -20.25 -3.77 -8.53
CA PHE A 22 -21.36 -3.39 -9.42
C PHE A 22 -21.01 -3.50 -10.92
N GLU A 23 -19.81 -3.99 -11.26
CA GLU A 23 -19.28 -4.17 -12.63
C GLU A 23 -19.25 -2.93 -13.54
N LYS A 24 -19.64 -1.76 -13.04
CA LYS A 24 -19.67 -0.48 -13.76
C LYS A 24 -18.44 0.38 -13.41
N GLY A 25 -18.22 1.44 -14.20
CA GLY A 25 -17.27 2.49 -13.83
C GLY A 25 -15.86 2.38 -14.41
N LYS A 26 -15.73 2.15 -15.73
CA LYS A 26 -14.42 2.22 -16.42
C LYS A 26 -13.74 3.60 -16.34
N TRP A 27 -14.49 4.65 -16.00
CA TRP A 27 -14.06 6.05 -16.00
C TRP A 27 -13.88 6.63 -14.58
N LEU A 28 -14.04 5.82 -13.54
CA LEU A 28 -14.02 6.32 -12.16
C LEU A 28 -12.65 6.87 -11.77
N ALA A 29 -11.56 6.23 -12.22
CA ALA A 29 -10.22 6.74 -12.00
C ALA A 29 -10.02 8.12 -12.67
N SER A 30 -10.50 8.32 -13.91
CA SER A 30 -10.47 9.66 -14.53
C SER A 30 -11.27 10.71 -13.77
N ILE A 31 -12.43 10.36 -13.21
CA ILE A 31 -13.25 11.31 -12.44
C ILE A 31 -12.51 11.75 -11.18
N THR A 32 -11.94 10.79 -10.42
CA THR A 32 -11.12 11.11 -9.25
C THR A 32 -9.91 11.96 -9.61
N ALA A 33 -9.23 11.64 -10.72
CA ALA A 33 -8.13 12.47 -11.21
C ALA A 33 -8.57 13.90 -11.50
N THR A 34 -9.71 14.10 -12.19
CA THR A 34 -10.20 15.44 -12.54
C THR A 34 -10.56 16.27 -11.31
N PHE A 35 -11.18 15.67 -10.28
CA PHE A 35 -11.48 16.40 -9.05
C PHE A 35 -10.22 16.77 -8.27
N CYS A 36 -9.23 15.88 -8.20
CA CYS A 36 -7.94 16.20 -7.56
C CYS A 36 -7.18 17.29 -8.31
N THR A 37 -7.12 17.25 -9.65
CA THR A 37 -6.43 18.28 -10.44
C THR A 37 -7.14 19.62 -10.33
N LEU A 38 -8.47 19.66 -10.45
CA LEU A 38 -9.25 20.89 -10.28
C LEU A 38 -9.08 21.45 -8.87
N SER A 39 -9.13 20.60 -7.84
CA SER A 39 -8.88 21.03 -6.47
C SER A 39 -7.52 21.71 -6.33
N PHE A 40 -6.46 21.11 -6.87
CA PHE A 40 -5.10 21.67 -6.82
C PHE A 40 -4.96 22.98 -7.62
N VAL A 41 -5.52 23.04 -8.84
CA VAL A 41 -5.45 24.24 -9.68
C VAL A 41 -6.24 25.41 -9.08
N THR A 42 -7.31 25.13 -8.33
CA THR A 42 -8.06 26.17 -7.61
C THR A 42 -7.42 26.61 -6.30
N SER A 43 -6.40 25.90 -5.81
CA SER A 43 -5.61 26.30 -4.65
C SER A 43 -4.34 27.07 -5.06
N PRO A 44 -3.80 27.94 -4.18
CA PRO A 44 -2.52 28.60 -4.44
C PRO A 44 -1.41 27.59 -4.73
N PHE A 45 -0.49 27.90 -5.65
CA PHE A 45 0.56 26.96 -6.05
C PHE A 45 1.50 26.57 -4.90
N GLU A 46 1.73 27.48 -3.94
CA GLU A 46 2.57 27.26 -2.75
C GLU A 46 2.10 26.08 -1.89
N THR A 47 0.84 25.69 -2.03
CA THR A 47 0.25 24.56 -1.30
C THR A 47 0.87 23.21 -1.66
N ILE A 48 1.63 23.12 -2.76
CA ILE A 48 2.42 21.94 -3.11
C ILE A 48 3.44 21.57 -2.02
N HIS A 49 3.93 22.56 -1.27
CA HIS A 49 4.85 22.36 -0.14
C HIS A 49 4.15 21.79 1.10
N GLN A 50 2.82 21.76 1.12
CA GLN A 50 2.04 21.12 2.16
C GLN A 50 1.68 19.67 1.77
N PRO A 51 1.53 18.76 2.74
CA PRO A 51 1.11 17.38 2.47
C PRO A 51 -0.24 17.34 1.74
N GLY A 52 -1.17 18.25 2.07
CA GLY A 52 -2.48 18.30 1.41
C GLY A 52 -2.42 18.61 -0.09
N GLY A 53 -1.60 19.59 -0.51
CA GLY A 53 -1.48 19.97 -1.93
C GLY A 53 -0.70 18.94 -2.75
N SER A 54 0.42 18.43 -2.22
CA SER A 54 1.21 17.38 -2.87
C SER A 54 0.41 16.09 -3.09
N VAL A 55 -0.43 15.70 -2.13
CA VAL A 55 -1.25 14.48 -2.24
C VAL A 55 -2.30 14.56 -3.33
N LEU A 56 -2.90 15.73 -3.55
CA LEU A 56 -3.81 15.91 -4.68
C LEU A 56 -3.10 15.63 -6.01
N VAL A 57 -1.84 16.06 -6.16
CA VAL A 57 -1.03 15.80 -7.35
C VAL A 57 -0.64 14.33 -7.46
N ILE A 58 -0.19 13.72 -6.36
CA ILE A 58 0.16 12.29 -6.30
C ILE A 58 -1.04 11.42 -6.72
N VAL A 59 -2.21 11.67 -6.11
CA VAL A 59 -3.45 10.94 -6.37
C VAL A 59 -3.93 11.16 -7.81
N ALA A 60 -3.89 12.39 -8.30
CA ALA A 60 -4.25 12.70 -9.68
C ALA A 60 -3.38 11.91 -10.67
N MET A 61 -2.06 11.97 -10.52
CA MET A 61 -1.13 11.30 -11.43
C MET A 61 -1.28 9.77 -11.35
N MET A 62 -1.44 9.23 -10.15
CA MET A 62 -1.71 7.81 -9.95
C MET A 62 -2.99 7.40 -10.69
N CYS A 63 -4.09 8.12 -10.50
CA CYS A 63 -5.37 7.83 -11.14
C CYS A 63 -5.34 7.94 -12.66
N ILE A 64 -4.59 8.90 -13.22
CA ILE A 64 -4.40 9.04 -14.68
C ILE A 64 -3.75 7.78 -15.25
N LEU A 65 -2.70 7.26 -14.60
CA LEU A 65 -2.02 6.04 -15.05
C LEU A 65 -2.87 4.78 -14.84
N LEU A 66 -3.61 4.69 -13.74
CA LEU A 66 -4.56 3.59 -13.54
C LEU A 66 -5.64 3.60 -14.63
N GLN A 67 -6.18 4.77 -14.97
CA GLN A 67 -7.12 4.93 -16.08
C GLN A 67 -6.51 4.48 -17.41
N TYR A 68 -5.25 4.84 -17.69
CA TYR A 68 -4.52 4.39 -18.87
C TYR A 68 -4.41 2.86 -18.93
N HIS A 69 -4.06 2.19 -17.83
CA HIS A 69 -4.02 0.73 -17.83
C HIS A 69 -5.40 0.10 -18.02
N ILE A 70 -6.45 0.69 -17.45
CA ILE A 70 -7.83 0.23 -17.65
C ILE A 70 -8.26 0.34 -19.13
N THR A 71 -7.89 1.42 -19.82
CA THR A 71 -8.21 1.58 -21.26
C THR A 71 -7.43 0.63 -22.15
N GLN A 72 -6.22 0.23 -21.74
CA GLN A 72 -5.41 -0.81 -22.41
C GLN A 72 -5.94 -2.25 -22.21
N GLY A 73 -7.03 -2.44 -21.46
CA GLY A 73 -7.72 -3.73 -21.32
C GLY A 73 -7.32 -4.56 -20.10
N TYR A 74 -6.53 -4.02 -19.19
CA TYR A 74 -6.17 -4.69 -17.93
C TYR A 74 -7.36 -4.75 -16.94
N PRO A 75 -7.31 -5.61 -15.88
CA PRO A 75 -8.47 -5.87 -15.03
C PRO A 75 -8.98 -4.64 -14.26
N LYS A 76 -10.06 -4.04 -14.78
CA LYS A 76 -10.73 -2.86 -14.20
C LYS A 76 -11.11 -3.02 -12.72
N LYS A 77 -11.58 -4.21 -12.31
CA LYS A 77 -12.04 -4.47 -10.94
C LYS A 77 -10.89 -4.31 -9.95
N TYR A 78 -9.71 -4.78 -10.32
CA TYR A 78 -8.52 -4.68 -9.47
C TYR A 78 -8.04 -3.23 -9.36
N PHE A 79 -7.84 -2.54 -10.50
CA PHE A 79 -7.32 -1.17 -10.49
C PHE A 79 -8.27 -0.18 -9.84
N ASN A 80 -9.58 -0.30 -10.07
CA ASN A 80 -10.54 0.53 -9.37
C ASN A 80 -10.62 0.20 -7.88
N GLY A 81 -10.69 -1.08 -7.51
CA GLY A 81 -10.78 -1.48 -6.11
C GLY A 81 -9.55 -1.04 -5.30
N MET A 82 -8.36 -1.47 -5.72
CA MET A 82 -7.11 -1.15 -5.02
C MET A 82 -6.72 0.32 -5.16
N GLY A 83 -6.88 0.91 -6.35
CA GLY A 83 -6.61 2.34 -6.56
C GLY A 83 -7.57 3.21 -5.75
N GLY A 84 -8.86 2.84 -5.67
CA GLY A 84 -9.85 3.49 -4.82
C GLY A 84 -9.49 3.41 -3.33
N ALA A 85 -9.05 2.24 -2.85
CA ALA A 85 -8.57 2.08 -1.48
C ALA A 85 -7.35 2.98 -1.20
N MET A 86 -6.37 2.98 -2.09
CA MET A 86 -5.16 3.78 -1.93
C MET A 86 -5.42 5.29 -1.98
N THR A 87 -6.27 5.73 -2.90
CA THR A 87 -6.66 7.15 -2.99
C THR A 87 -7.37 7.60 -1.72
N LEU A 88 -8.28 6.77 -1.19
CA LEU A 88 -8.96 7.05 0.06
C LEU A 88 -7.97 7.16 1.21
N VAL A 89 -7.05 6.19 1.35
CA VAL A 89 -6.04 6.23 2.41
C VAL A 89 -5.17 7.47 2.28
N LEU A 90 -4.60 7.74 1.11
CA LEU A 90 -3.74 8.91 0.87
C LEU A 90 -4.44 10.23 1.21
N LEU A 91 -5.70 10.39 0.76
CA LEU A 91 -6.47 11.60 1.05
C LEU A 91 -6.79 11.71 2.54
N LEU A 92 -7.18 10.63 3.21
CA LEU A 92 -7.50 10.69 4.65
C LEU A 92 -6.28 10.87 5.54
N THR A 93 -5.13 10.32 5.17
CA THR A 93 -3.91 10.47 5.97
C THR A 93 -3.31 11.85 5.79
N LEU A 94 -3.23 12.35 4.56
CA LEU A 94 -2.36 13.50 4.25
C LEU A 94 -3.12 14.78 3.89
N TYR A 95 -4.41 14.73 3.57
CA TYR A 95 -5.20 15.95 3.35
C TYR A 95 -5.70 16.53 4.68
N PRO A 96 -5.38 17.79 5.02
CA PRO A 96 -5.73 18.37 6.31
C PRO A 96 -7.25 18.56 6.47
N MET A 97 -7.76 18.28 7.68
CA MET A 97 -9.17 18.44 8.03
C MET A 97 -9.66 19.89 7.95
N ASP A 98 -8.78 20.84 8.26
CA ASP A 98 -9.08 22.28 8.23
C ASP A 98 -8.97 22.89 6.82
N GLY A 99 -8.74 22.06 5.79
CA GLY A 99 -8.47 22.50 4.44
C GLY A 99 -7.03 23.00 4.25
N ILE A 100 -6.69 23.26 2.99
CA ILE A 100 -5.36 23.76 2.62
C ILE A 100 -5.28 25.24 3.00
N SER A 101 -4.48 25.59 3.99
CA SER A 101 -4.24 26.98 4.42
C SER A 101 -3.10 27.62 3.61
N SER A 102 -3.14 28.94 3.44
CA SER A 102 -2.02 29.68 2.86
C SER A 102 -0.77 29.51 3.74
N THR A 103 0.35 29.09 3.15
CA THR A 103 1.63 29.07 3.85
C THR A 103 2.06 30.50 4.23
N ILE A 104 2.58 30.68 5.44
CA ILE A 104 3.17 31.97 5.87
C ILE A 104 4.56 32.16 5.21
N HIS A 105 5.16 31.06 4.72
CA HIS A 105 6.46 31.07 4.05
C HIS A 105 6.32 31.38 2.56
N GLU A 106 7.10 32.35 2.09
CA GLU A 106 7.30 32.60 0.67
C GLU A 106 8.27 31.55 0.10
N TYR A 107 7.79 30.75 -0.86
CA TYR A 107 8.61 29.77 -1.56
C TYR A 107 9.03 30.28 -2.93
N SER A 108 10.24 29.92 -3.35
CA SER A 108 10.69 30.21 -4.71
C SER A 108 9.89 29.40 -5.73
N LEU A 109 9.69 29.95 -6.94
CA LEU A 109 9.05 29.20 -8.03
C LEU A 109 9.82 27.91 -8.39
N PHE A 110 11.15 27.93 -8.27
CA PHE A 110 11.99 26.77 -8.53
C PHE A 110 11.72 25.63 -7.55
N SER A 111 11.62 25.92 -6.25
CA SER A 111 11.29 24.92 -5.23
C SER A 111 9.89 24.33 -5.44
N GLY A 112 8.91 25.15 -5.81
CA GLY A 112 7.56 24.65 -6.09
C GLY A 112 7.50 23.73 -7.31
N ILE A 113 8.25 24.01 -8.37
CA ILE A 113 8.34 23.13 -9.56
C ILE A 113 9.01 21.79 -9.19
N LEU A 114 10.04 21.82 -8.33
CA LEU A 114 10.72 20.61 -7.88
C LEU A 114 9.77 19.70 -7.10
N GLU A 115 9.03 20.24 -6.13
CA GLU A 115 8.04 19.48 -5.34
C GLU A 115 6.89 18.94 -6.21
N LEU A 116 6.45 19.72 -7.19
CA LEU A 116 5.46 19.26 -8.17
C LEU A 116 5.99 18.04 -8.94
N LEU A 117 7.24 18.09 -9.41
CA LEU A 117 7.87 16.98 -10.12
C LEU A 117 8.02 15.76 -9.23
N GLN A 118 8.47 15.93 -7.98
CA GLN A 118 8.56 14.84 -7.01
C GLN A 118 7.19 14.19 -6.76
N SER A 119 6.14 14.99 -6.56
CA SER A 119 4.77 14.52 -6.37
C SER A 119 4.25 13.72 -7.57
N LEU A 120 4.52 14.20 -8.79
CA LEU A 120 4.18 13.47 -10.02
C LEU A 120 4.93 12.12 -10.09
N VAL A 121 6.23 12.11 -9.81
CA VAL A 121 7.04 10.89 -9.81
C VAL A 121 6.51 9.90 -8.77
N ILE A 122 6.18 10.34 -7.55
CA ILE A 122 5.60 9.47 -6.51
C ILE A 122 4.27 8.86 -7.00
N GLY A 123 3.38 9.66 -7.58
CA GLY A 123 2.14 9.17 -8.19
C GLY A 123 2.38 8.12 -9.27
N THR A 124 3.42 8.29 -10.11
CA THR A 124 3.79 7.28 -11.12
C THR A 124 4.32 5.99 -10.50
N VAL A 125 5.13 6.09 -9.44
CA VAL A 125 5.68 4.94 -8.74
C VAL A 125 4.56 4.12 -8.09
N LEU A 126 3.60 4.78 -7.42
CA LEU A 126 2.46 4.10 -6.80
C LEU A 126 1.59 3.37 -7.84
N ALA A 127 1.28 4.01 -8.97
CA ALA A 127 0.54 3.37 -10.06
C ALA A 127 1.31 2.17 -10.64
N GLN A 128 2.62 2.31 -10.85
CA GLN A 128 3.44 1.24 -11.39
C GLN A 128 3.61 0.07 -10.41
N LEU A 129 3.68 0.32 -9.10
CA LEU A 129 3.68 -0.73 -8.07
C LEU A 129 2.37 -1.53 -8.08
N LEU A 130 1.22 -0.85 -8.24
CA LEU A 130 -0.07 -1.52 -8.47
C LEU A 130 -0.11 -2.29 -9.80
N PHE A 131 0.55 -1.80 -10.85
CA PHE A 131 0.62 -2.56 -12.10
C PHE A 131 1.48 -3.83 -11.96
N ASN A 132 2.61 -3.72 -11.25
CA ASN A 132 3.52 -4.83 -10.98
C ASN A 132 2.86 -5.95 -10.16
N SER A 133 1.86 -5.63 -9.33
CA SER A 133 1.13 -6.63 -8.55
C SER A 133 0.29 -7.59 -9.42
N ILE A 134 -0.10 -7.17 -10.64
CA ILE A 134 -0.79 -8.01 -11.63
C ILE A 134 0.21 -8.63 -12.60
N SER A 135 1.01 -7.79 -13.25
CA SER A 135 1.94 -8.21 -14.30
C SER A 135 3.34 -7.70 -13.98
N PHE A 136 4.07 -8.52 -13.23
CA PHE A 136 5.41 -8.17 -12.79
C PHE A 136 6.39 -8.08 -13.96
N ASN A 137 7.00 -6.91 -14.15
CA ASN A 137 8.09 -6.70 -15.09
C ASN A 137 9.39 -6.36 -14.33
N LYS A 138 10.42 -7.19 -14.52
CA LYS A 138 11.73 -7.04 -13.85
C LYS A 138 12.39 -5.69 -14.16
N THR A 139 12.34 -5.23 -15.41
CA THR A 139 13.02 -3.99 -15.85
C THR A 139 12.38 -2.78 -15.20
N HIS A 140 11.05 -2.65 -15.29
CA HIS A 140 10.33 -1.54 -14.64
C HIS A 140 10.47 -1.58 -13.10
N SER A 141 10.52 -2.77 -12.51
CA SER A 141 10.71 -2.90 -11.05
C SER A 141 12.10 -2.45 -10.59
N LEU A 142 13.15 -2.72 -11.36
CA LEU A 142 14.50 -2.20 -11.06
C LEU A 142 14.55 -0.67 -11.19
N ILE A 143 13.88 -0.12 -12.20
CA ILE A 143 13.74 1.33 -12.37
C ILE A 143 13.03 1.95 -11.16
N ILE A 144 11.93 1.34 -10.68
CA ILE A 144 11.21 1.81 -9.49
C ILE A 144 12.12 1.84 -8.26
N ILE A 145 12.93 0.79 -8.03
CA ILE A 145 13.88 0.77 -6.90
C ILE A 145 14.87 1.93 -7.04
N GLY A 146 15.45 2.12 -8.22
CA GLY A 146 16.36 3.25 -8.48
C GLY A 146 15.71 4.60 -8.21
N VAL A 147 14.50 4.83 -8.74
CA VAL A 147 13.74 6.07 -8.53
C VAL A 147 13.43 6.29 -7.05
N LEU A 148 12.98 5.26 -6.33
CA LEU A 148 12.71 5.36 -4.88
C LEU A 148 13.97 5.68 -4.09
N THR A 149 15.13 5.08 -4.43
CA THR A 149 16.39 5.41 -3.75
C THR A 149 16.82 6.86 -3.98
N ILE A 150 16.62 7.39 -5.20
CA ILE A 150 16.92 8.79 -5.52
C ILE A 150 15.96 9.72 -4.77
N LEU A 151 14.67 9.39 -4.74
CA LEU A 151 13.67 10.19 -4.03
C LEU A 151 13.93 10.20 -2.51
N LEU A 152 14.28 9.07 -1.91
CA LEU A 152 14.64 8.99 -0.48
C LEU A 152 15.83 9.89 -0.10
N LEU A 153 16.73 10.16 -1.05
CA LEU A 153 17.89 11.03 -0.83
C LEU A 153 17.60 12.52 -1.12
N SER A 154 16.53 12.83 -1.85
CA SER A 154 16.29 14.17 -2.42
C SER A 154 14.97 14.82 -2.05
N SER A 155 14.01 14.07 -1.52
CA SER A 155 12.65 14.52 -1.25
C SER A 155 12.35 14.52 0.24
N ASP A 156 12.19 15.71 0.82
CA ASP A 156 11.74 15.87 2.20
C ASP A 156 10.28 15.42 2.37
N LEU A 157 9.47 15.52 1.31
CA LEU A 157 8.09 15.03 1.27
C LEU A 157 8.02 13.51 1.57
N LEU A 158 8.97 12.74 1.06
CA LEU A 158 9.04 11.29 1.27
C LEU A 158 9.53 10.93 2.68
N LEU A 159 10.12 11.89 3.41
CA LEU A 159 10.45 11.74 4.83
C LEU A 159 9.23 11.97 5.74
N SER A 160 8.09 12.40 5.20
CA SER A 160 6.83 12.34 5.96
C SER A 160 6.53 10.87 6.30
N GLY A 161 6.43 10.59 7.61
CA GLY A 161 6.37 9.21 8.11
C GLY A 161 5.23 8.40 7.49
N GLU A 162 4.09 9.02 7.24
CA GLU A 162 2.90 8.38 6.69
C GLU A 162 3.03 8.02 5.20
N LEU A 163 3.52 8.95 4.36
CA LEU A 163 3.70 8.70 2.93
C LEU A 163 4.76 7.62 2.70
N LEU A 164 5.82 7.61 3.51
CA LEU A 164 6.84 6.56 3.47
C LEU A 164 6.23 5.19 3.78
N VAL A 165 5.40 5.09 4.82
CA VAL A 165 4.73 3.84 5.20
C VAL A 165 3.81 3.35 4.08
N VAL A 166 3.05 4.27 3.46
CA VAL A 166 2.23 3.98 2.28
C VAL A 166 3.08 3.40 1.14
N ILE A 167 4.21 4.03 0.81
CA ILE A 167 5.11 3.57 -0.26
C ILE A 167 5.71 2.20 0.08
N ILE A 168 6.15 1.97 1.31
CA ILE A 168 6.68 0.68 1.76
C ILE A 168 5.62 -0.42 1.62
N SER A 169 4.38 -0.16 2.05
CA SER A 169 3.24 -1.06 1.86
C SER A 169 3.00 -1.37 0.37
N MET A 170 3.10 -0.38 -0.50
CA MET A 170 2.95 -0.60 -1.95
C MET A 170 4.11 -1.38 -2.56
N CYS A 171 5.32 -1.22 -2.05
CA CYS A 171 6.44 -2.08 -2.41
C CYS A 171 6.14 -3.54 -2.03
N PHE A 172 5.58 -3.81 -0.85
CA PHE A 172 5.16 -5.18 -0.51
C PHE A 172 4.16 -5.73 -1.54
N ILE A 173 3.11 -4.98 -1.87
CA ILE A 173 2.09 -5.41 -2.84
C ILE A 173 2.70 -5.65 -4.24
N GLY A 174 3.51 -4.71 -4.73
CA GLY A 174 4.10 -4.77 -6.07
C GLY A 174 5.14 -5.87 -6.26
N PHE A 175 5.83 -6.29 -5.19
CA PHE A 175 6.89 -7.31 -5.27
C PHE A 175 6.46 -8.72 -4.84
N ILE A 176 5.29 -8.90 -4.23
CA ILE A 176 4.73 -10.23 -3.91
C ILE A 176 4.73 -11.17 -5.14
N PRO A 177 4.23 -10.77 -6.33
CA PRO A 177 4.15 -11.68 -7.47
C PRO A 177 5.52 -12.18 -7.95
N TYR A 178 6.56 -11.36 -7.85
CA TYR A 178 7.92 -11.77 -8.22
C TYR A 178 8.43 -12.92 -7.36
N LEU A 179 8.25 -12.81 -6.04
CA LEU A 179 8.65 -13.85 -5.10
C LEU A 179 7.79 -15.11 -5.30
N GLU A 180 6.49 -14.94 -5.53
CA GLU A 180 5.56 -16.04 -5.77
C GLU A 180 5.87 -16.80 -7.06
N GLN A 181 6.17 -16.11 -8.16
CA GLN A 181 6.54 -16.74 -9.44
C GLN A 181 7.84 -17.55 -9.35
N LYS A 182 8.80 -17.13 -8.52
CA LYS A 182 10.05 -17.89 -8.32
C LYS A 182 9.88 -19.13 -7.44
N ILE A 183 8.93 -19.09 -6.51
CA ILE A 183 8.76 -20.12 -5.49
C ILE A 183 7.70 -21.16 -5.89
N SER A 184 6.59 -20.72 -6.50
CA SER A 184 5.48 -21.57 -6.95
C SER A 184 5.89 -22.81 -7.75
N PRO A 185 6.80 -22.75 -8.76
CA PRO A 185 7.17 -23.94 -9.53
C PRO A 185 7.97 -24.97 -8.73
N LYS A 186 8.54 -24.59 -7.59
CA LYS A 186 9.35 -25.49 -6.74
C LYS A 186 8.52 -26.26 -5.72
N ILE A 187 7.24 -25.92 -5.56
CA ILE A 187 6.41 -26.53 -4.54
C ILE A 187 5.72 -27.79 -5.08
N THR A 188 5.93 -28.92 -4.41
CA THR A 188 5.34 -30.21 -4.79
C THR A 188 3.89 -30.32 -4.34
N ASN A 189 2.99 -30.65 -5.27
CA ASN A 189 1.54 -30.51 -5.13
C ASN A 189 0.83 -31.57 -4.27
N ARG A 190 1.45 -32.10 -3.19
CA ARG A 190 1.09 -33.42 -2.64
C ARG A 190 0.79 -33.54 -1.14
N GLY A 191 0.56 -32.43 -0.43
CA GLY A 191 -0.01 -32.44 0.93
C GLY A 191 0.53 -31.33 1.86
N GLY A 192 -0.19 -31.04 2.95
CA GLY A 192 0.29 -30.13 4.01
C GLY A 192 0.07 -28.63 3.77
N ARG A 193 -0.80 -28.25 2.82
CA ARG A 193 -1.09 -26.82 2.51
C ARG A 193 -1.66 -26.06 3.70
N ALA A 194 -2.68 -26.62 4.35
CA ALA A 194 -3.32 -25.98 5.51
C ALA A 194 -2.37 -25.87 6.71
N THR A 195 -1.58 -26.92 6.97
CA THR A 195 -0.56 -26.89 8.03
C THR A 195 0.56 -25.91 7.73
N ALA A 196 1.00 -25.81 6.46
CA ALA A 196 2.01 -24.85 6.05
C ALA A 196 1.49 -23.41 6.23
N LEU A 197 0.24 -23.15 5.82
CA LEU A 197 -0.41 -21.85 6.02
C LEU A 197 -0.48 -21.51 7.51
N ALA A 198 -1.04 -22.39 8.35
CA ALA A 198 -1.21 -22.16 9.78
C ALA A 198 0.11 -21.95 10.54
N ILE A 199 1.15 -22.73 10.22
CA ILE A 199 2.47 -22.55 10.84
C ILE A 199 3.11 -21.24 10.38
N SER A 200 3.01 -20.91 9.08
CA SER A 200 3.57 -19.69 8.53
C SER A 200 2.90 -18.43 9.08
N THR A 201 1.59 -18.47 9.30
CA THR A 201 0.84 -17.36 9.87
C THR A 201 1.23 -17.18 11.33
N LEU A 202 1.24 -18.24 12.13
CA LEU A 202 1.65 -18.18 13.55
C LEU A 202 3.07 -17.61 13.71
N ILE A 203 4.04 -18.10 12.94
CA ILE A 203 5.42 -17.57 12.96
C ILE A 203 5.44 -16.10 12.53
N GLY A 204 4.67 -15.74 11.49
CA GLY A 204 4.53 -14.36 11.04
C GLY A 204 4.00 -13.44 12.15
N ILE A 205 2.97 -13.86 12.89
CA ILE A 205 2.39 -13.10 14.01
C ILE A 205 3.43 -12.86 15.10
N ILE A 206 4.16 -13.91 15.49
CA ILE A 206 5.20 -13.82 16.51
C ILE A 206 6.31 -12.84 16.09
N LEU A 207 6.71 -12.88 14.83
CA LEU A 207 7.73 -11.97 14.30
C LEU A 207 7.26 -10.53 14.21
N VAL A 208 6.03 -10.31 13.74
CA VAL A 208 5.41 -8.98 13.74
C VAL A 208 5.42 -8.42 15.16
N PHE A 209 4.99 -9.20 16.15
CA PHE A 209 5.02 -8.77 17.55
C PHE A 209 6.43 -8.47 18.06
N ALA A 210 7.37 -9.41 17.92
CA ALA A 210 8.72 -9.28 18.46
C ALA A 210 9.48 -8.08 17.88
N ILE A 211 9.39 -7.89 16.56
CA ILE A 211 10.03 -6.77 15.87
C ILE A 211 9.34 -5.44 16.19
N THR A 212 8.01 -5.41 16.20
CA THR A 212 7.26 -4.21 16.56
C THR A 212 7.57 -3.80 18.00
N TYR A 213 7.59 -4.74 18.94
CA TYR A 213 7.99 -4.49 20.33
C TYR A 213 9.40 -3.91 20.43
N ALA A 214 10.37 -4.50 19.74
CA ALA A 214 11.74 -3.99 19.73
C ALA A 214 11.83 -2.57 19.15
N SER A 215 11.06 -2.28 18.10
CA SER A 215 11.04 -0.97 17.45
C SER A 215 10.34 0.10 18.32
N VAL A 216 9.15 -0.23 18.83
CA VAL A 216 8.30 0.65 19.65
C VAL A 216 8.94 0.97 21.00
N SER A 217 9.73 0.05 21.57
CA SER A 217 10.42 0.28 22.84
C SER A 217 11.48 1.40 22.77
N ASN A 218 11.88 1.82 21.57
CA ASN A 218 12.78 2.96 21.36
C ASN A 218 12.04 4.30 21.25
N VAL A 219 10.70 4.31 21.27
CA VAL A 219 9.90 5.52 21.14
C VAL A 219 9.79 6.21 22.51
N PRO A 220 10.28 7.46 22.67
CA PRO A 220 10.39 8.11 23.99
C PRO A 220 9.06 8.23 24.74
N ARG A 221 7.94 8.49 24.04
CA ARG A 221 6.61 8.63 24.67
C ARG A 221 6.02 7.30 25.16
N ILE A 222 6.56 6.16 24.73
CA ILE A 222 6.07 4.81 25.10
C ILE A 222 6.98 4.20 26.16
N GLY A 223 8.30 4.38 26.01
CA GLY A 223 9.30 3.81 26.90
C GLY A 223 9.39 2.29 26.81
N THR A 224 9.92 1.66 27.85
CA THR A 224 10.14 0.21 27.92
C THR A 224 9.19 -0.47 28.91
N GLY A 225 9.04 -1.79 28.81
CA GLY A 225 8.23 -2.59 29.74
C GLY A 225 6.77 -2.72 29.29
N HIS A 226 5.81 -2.56 30.21
CA HIS A 226 4.41 -2.88 29.96
C HIS A 226 3.75 -1.99 28.89
N GLY A 227 4.15 -0.72 28.79
CA GLY A 227 3.65 0.21 27.78
C GLY A 227 3.97 -0.23 26.36
N SER A 228 5.24 -0.57 26.08
CA SER A 228 5.65 -1.04 24.75
C SER A 228 5.09 -2.42 24.40
N ILE A 229 4.90 -3.30 25.40
CA ILE A 229 4.19 -4.58 25.19
C ILE A 229 2.74 -4.33 24.77
N ALA A 230 2.02 -3.47 25.48
CA ALA A 230 0.61 -3.18 25.19
C ALA A 230 0.43 -2.58 23.79
N VAL A 231 1.26 -1.61 23.42
CA VAL A 231 1.22 -0.98 22.09
C VAL A 231 1.60 -1.98 21.00
N ALA A 232 2.65 -2.80 21.20
CA ALA A 232 3.06 -3.80 20.23
C ALA A 232 1.98 -4.88 20.03
N LEU A 233 1.31 -5.31 21.10
CA LEU A 233 0.17 -6.23 21.02
C LEU A 233 -0.99 -5.59 20.26
N TRP A 234 -1.36 -4.35 20.57
CA TRP A 234 -2.44 -3.64 19.89
C TRP A 234 -2.20 -3.52 18.38
N LEU A 235 -1.00 -3.09 17.98
CA LEU A 235 -0.60 -3.01 16.57
C LEU A 235 -0.58 -4.38 15.90
N THR A 236 -0.06 -5.41 16.57
CA THR A 236 -0.02 -6.77 16.04
C THR A 236 -1.44 -7.32 15.86
N VAL A 237 -2.34 -7.11 16.82
CA VAL A 237 -3.74 -7.55 16.72
C VAL A 237 -4.42 -6.88 15.54
N ALA A 238 -4.22 -5.58 15.34
CA ALA A 238 -4.79 -4.87 14.20
C ALA A 238 -4.29 -5.42 12.85
N VAL A 239 -2.97 -5.61 12.72
CA VAL A 239 -2.34 -6.16 11.51
C VAL A 239 -2.79 -7.58 11.22
N THR A 240 -2.88 -8.41 12.25
CA THR A 240 -3.33 -9.79 12.10
C THR A 240 -4.81 -9.89 11.77
N ALA A 241 -5.66 -9.05 12.36
CA ALA A 241 -7.07 -8.96 12.01
C ALA A 241 -7.24 -8.58 10.52
N ILE A 242 -6.51 -7.57 10.02
CA ILE A 242 -6.55 -7.18 8.61
C ILE A 242 -6.04 -8.32 7.71
N GLY A 243 -4.95 -8.99 8.10
CA GLY A 243 -4.42 -10.16 7.39
C GLY A 243 -5.42 -11.31 7.31
N LEU A 244 -6.09 -11.63 8.41
CA LEU A 244 -7.11 -12.69 8.47
C LEU A 244 -8.36 -12.33 7.66
N CYS A 245 -8.82 -11.07 7.70
CA CYS A 245 -9.85 -10.58 6.78
C CYS A 245 -9.42 -10.74 5.32
N GLY A 246 -8.14 -10.52 5.02
CA GLY A 246 -7.55 -10.79 3.71
C GLY A 246 -7.71 -12.23 3.25
N MET A 247 -7.61 -13.23 4.15
CA MET A 247 -7.83 -14.64 3.81
C MET A 247 -9.27 -14.93 3.34
N LEU A 248 -10.23 -14.05 3.63
CA LEU A 248 -11.62 -14.18 3.19
C LEU A 248 -11.86 -13.56 1.80
N LEU A 249 -10.91 -12.79 1.24
CA LEU A 249 -11.02 -12.20 -0.10
C LEU A 249 -11.31 -13.22 -1.21
N PRO A 250 -10.77 -14.46 -1.20
CA PRO A 250 -11.14 -15.50 -2.15
C PRO A 250 -12.63 -15.82 -2.16
N LEU A 251 -13.30 -15.80 -1.00
CA LEU A 251 -14.75 -16.04 -0.89
C LEU A 251 -15.56 -14.96 -1.61
N LEU A 252 -14.98 -13.78 -1.81
CA LEU A 252 -15.57 -12.67 -2.56
C LEU A 252 -15.26 -12.74 -4.08
N GLY A 253 -14.63 -13.82 -4.55
CA GLY A 253 -14.31 -14.05 -5.97
C GLY A 253 -12.93 -13.56 -6.41
N PHE A 254 -12.04 -13.19 -5.49
CA PHE A 254 -10.62 -12.89 -5.78
C PHE A 254 -9.77 -14.18 -5.76
N ASP A 255 -10.17 -15.20 -6.53
CA ASP A 255 -9.69 -16.61 -6.42
C ASP A 255 -8.65 -17.02 -7.49
N ALA A 256 -7.98 -16.08 -8.16
CA ALA A 256 -7.15 -16.41 -9.32
C ALA A 256 -5.78 -17.05 -8.99
N HIS A 257 -5.44 -17.23 -7.72
CA HIS A 257 -4.11 -17.70 -7.28
C HIS A 257 -4.10 -19.18 -6.88
N PRO A 258 -3.00 -19.93 -7.11
CA PRO A 258 -2.88 -21.34 -6.72
C PRO A 258 -3.09 -21.63 -5.22
N ARG A 259 -2.92 -20.61 -4.36
CA ARG A 259 -3.19 -20.63 -2.91
C ARG A 259 -3.92 -19.34 -2.53
N PRO A 260 -5.24 -19.27 -2.72
CA PRO A 260 -5.97 -18.01 -2.67
C PRO A 260 -6.00 -17.42 -1.25
N GLU A 261 -6.16 -18.25 -0.21
CA GLU A 261 -6.11 -17.82 1.20
C GLU A 261 -4.74 -17.26 1.60
N ALA A 262 -3.65 -17.93 1.18
CA ALA A 262 -2.29 -17.49 1.47
C ALA A 262 -1.96 -16.17 0.76
N TRP A 263 -2.47 -15.99 -0.46
CA TRP A 263 -2.38 -14.73 -1.18
C TRP A 263 -3.16 -13.63 -0.45
N GLY A 264 -4.39 -13.91 -0.03
CA GLY A 264 -5.22 -13.00 0.75
C GLY A 264 -4.56 -12.56 2.06
N TRP A 265 -3.95 -13.49 2.79
CA TRP A 265 -3.14 -13.20 3.98
C TRP A 265 -2.00 -12.22 3.69
N ARG A 266 -1.21 -12.49 2.64
CA ARG A 266 -0.08 -11.65 2.25
C ARG A 266 -0.53 -10.25 1.82
N LEU A 267 -1.62 -10.17 1.05
CA LEU A 267 -2.18 -8.89 0.64
C LEU A 267 -2.72 -8.09 1.84
N GLY A 268 -3.45 -8.75 2.74
CA GLY A 268 -3.95 -8.13 3.98
C GLY A 268 -2.81 -7.62 4.86
N LEU A 269 -1.75 -8.40 5.06
CA LEU A 269 -0.55 -7.95 5.76
C LEU A 269 0.12 -6.76 5.07
N ALA A 270 0.26 -6.78 3.74
CA ALA A 270 0.91 -5.70 2.98
C ALA A 270 0.13 -4.38 3.05
N VAL A 271 -1.21 -4.43 3.05
CA VAL A 271 -2.09 -3.27 3.17
C VAL A 271 -2.19 -2.75 4.61
N SER A 272 -1.95 -3.60 5.61
CA SER A 272 -2.20 -3.25 7.02
C SER A 272 -1.50 -1.99 7.55
N PRO A 273 -0.21 -1.68 7.25
CA PRO A 273 0.41 -0.43 7.72
C PRO A 273 -0.28 0.80 7.14
N MET A 274 -0.72 0.70 5.88
CA MET A 274 -1.43 1.76 5.17
C MET A 274 -2.72 2.14 5.89
N ILE A 275 -3.51 1.13 6.31
CA ILE A 275 -4.76 1.35 7.05
C ILE A 275 -4.45 1.89 8.45
N LEU A 276 -3.40 1.37 9.11
CA LEU A 276 -3.02 1.83 10.44
C LEU A 276 -2.60 3.30 10.49
N CYS A 277 -2.03 3.85 9.40
CA CYS A 277 -1.71 5.28 9.31
C CYS A 277 -2.93 6.19 9.54
N LEU A 278 -4.16 5.70 9.29
CA LEU A 278 -5.38 6.45 9.55
C LEU A 278 -5.66 6.65 11.05
N GLN A 279 -5.12 5.80 11.89
CA GLN A 279 -5.42 5.78 13.33
C GLN A 279 -4.20 6.12 14.19
N THR A 280 -2.98 5.85 13.70
CA THR A 280 -1.76 6.03 14.49
C THR A 280 -0.55 6.34 13.61
N ASP A 281 0.29 7.23 14.12
CA ASP A 281 1.63 7.54 13.61
C ASP A 281 2.66 6.43 13.87
N LEU A 282 2.31 5.40 14.65
CA LEU A 282 3.18 4.26 14.97
C LEU A 282 3.17 3.16 13.90
N ALA A 283 2.35 3.30 12.84
CA ALA A 283 2.17 2.30 11.80
C ALA A 283 3.50 1.85 11.15
N GLY A 284 4.46 2.76 11.03
CA GLY A 284 5.78 2.47 10.46
C GLY A 284 6.60 1.44 11.24
N HIS A 285 6.39 1.31 12.55
CA HIS A 285 7.12 0.35 13.39
C HIS A 285 6.77 -1.12 13.08
N VAL A 286 5.63 -1.38 12.42
CA VAL A 286 5.20 -2.73 12.07
C VAL A 286 5.81 -3.20 10.74
N SER A 287 6.26 -2.28 9.89
CA SER A 287 6.67 -2.54 8.50
C SER A 287 7.75 -3.63 8.37
N LEU A 288 8.81 -3.59 9.20
CA LEU A 288 9.88 -4.58 9.19
C LEU A 288 9.37 -5.98 9.60
N GLY A 289 8.51 -6.03 10.62
CA GLY A 289 7.89 -7.28 11.07
C GLY A 289 7.04 -7.91 9.97
N ILE A 290 6.27 -7.09 9.25
CA ILE A 290 5.47 -7.51 8.11
C ILE A 290 6.34 -8.02 6.96
N LEU A 291 7.44 -7.33 6.64
CA LEU A 291 8.38 -7.80 5.60
C LEU A 291 8.87 -9.23 5.90
N LEU A 292 9.31 -9.47 7.13
CA LEU A 292 9.77 -10.80 7.55
C LEU A 292 8.63 -11.84 7.52
N ALA A 293 7.44 -11.47 7.99
CA ALA A 293 6.26 -12.33 7.94
C ALA A 293 5.85 -12.69 6.50
N LEU A 294 5.94 -11.74 5.56
CA LEU A 294 5.70 -11.98 4.14
C LEU A 294 6.73 -12.94 3.55
N LEU A 295 8.01 -12.72 3.82
CA LEU A 295 9.08 -13.60 3.34
C LEU A 295 8.90 -15.04 3.84
N ILE A 296 8.51 -15.23 5.11
CA ILE A 296 8.23 -16.55 5.68
C ILE A 296 6.94 -17.14 5.10
N SER A 297 5.89 -16.35 4.95
CA SER A 297 4.64 -16.82 4.33
C SER A 297 4.85 -17.29 2.88
N ILE A 298 5.75 -16.65 2.13
CA ILE A 298 6.06 -17.05 0.75
C ILE A 298 6.99 -18.27 0.72
N SER A 299 7.99 -18.34 1.60
CA SER A 299 9.02 -19.40 1.58
C SER A 299 8.63 -20.68 2.32
N SER A 300 7.81 -20.60 3.37
CA SER A 300 7.43 -21.73 4.23
C SER A 300 6.80 -22.93 3.49
N PRO A 301 6.02 -22.78 2.40
CA PRO A 301 5.53 -23.93 1.65
C PRO A 301 6.66 -24.81 1.10
N LEU A 302 7.84 -24.26 0.81
CA LEU A 302 8.99 -25.02 0.32
C LEU A 302 9.51 -26.06 1.32
N VAL A 303 9.36 -25.78 2.61
CA VAL A 303 9.89 -26.62 3.69
C VAL A 303 8.81 -27.54 4.26
N LEU A 304 7.58 -27.04 4.34
CA LEU A 304 6.47 -27.69 5.05
C LEU A 304 5.62 -28.58 4.13
N GLU A 305 5.53 -28.28 2.84
CA GLU A 305 4.85 -29.16 1.86
C GLU A 305 5.82 -30.26 1.41
N LYS A 306 6.04 -31.28 2.25
CA LYS A 306 6.91 -32.44 1.92
C LYS A 306 6.19 -33.43 0.99
N GLY A 307 6.84 -33.79 -0.12
CA GLY A 307 6.42 -34.94 -0.92
C GLY A 307 6.67 -36.25 -0.17
N LYS A 308 5.66 -37.13 -0.07
CA LYS A 308 5.93 -38.53 0.26
C LYS A 308 6.84 -39.11 -0.84
N PRO A 309 7.95 -39.79 -0.52
CA PRO A 309 8.71 -40.52 -1.53
C PRO A 309 7.75 -41.52 -2.20
N LYS A 310 7.86 -41.67 -3.53
CA LYS A 310 7.22 -42.79 -4.23
C LYS A 310 7.65 -44.06 -3.47
N ALA A 311 6.69 -44.82 -2.95
CA ALA A 311 6.96 -46.19 -2.55
C ALA A 311 7.55 -46.89 -3.79
N ALA A 312 8.80 -47.34 -3.66
CA ALA A 312 9.47 -48.14 -4.67
C ALA A 312 8.82 -49.52 -4.74
#